data_AF-A0A3S0PCF0-F1
#
_entry.id   AF-A0A3S0PCF0-F1
#
_cell.length_a   1.000
_cell.length_b   1.000
_cell.length_c   1.000
_cell.angle_alpha   90.00
_cell.angle_beta   90.00
_cell.angle_gamma   90.00
#
_symmetry.space_group_name_H-M   'P 1'
#
loop_
_entity.id
_entity.type
_entity.pdbx_description
1 polymer ?
#
loop_
_entity_poly.entity_id
_entity_poly.type
_entity_poly.pdbx_seq_one_letter_code
_entity_poly.pdbx_strand_id
1 'polypeptide(L)'
;MRAINEILNLNVSYQANTWSAISIEPKIEIILNEIKSEKHKVQIFRLRKKLEEGDKEYYDNYKKQLPAVTFSGTFNLNRSFNKLKTYNSLIVIDIDKLSSEKLIENYKQLLSNDYVFSFWRSPSNKGFKGLVSIEYLIEEIETDLDKLHKSAFKKLSDYFLEQYDIELDKSGSDITRLCFLSYDEELILKPIFKNFIIKDDDLIALTKETGNKKIGFNLVSTRDKLYNPFERNDPFDRKIMTDIIRYLSKKKLSITYSYNDWCKVSMAIANSFTYDIGMNYFLKLSVLDGLKYNEISCTNFLENCYETKKGNINFNSIVYLANQRGYHTKKQKNGVPKVED
;
A
#
# COMPACT_ATOMS: atom_id res chain seq x y z
N MET A 1 4.06 24.31 21.64
CA MET A 1 4.11 22.87 22.00
C MET A 1 2.70 22.31 21.98
N ARG A 2 2.38 21.41 21.05
CA ARG A 2 1.05 20.77 21.02
C ARG A 2 0.93 19.83 22.19
N ALA A 3 -0.15 19.90 22.93
CA ALA A 3 -0.41 18.94 24.01
C ALA A 3 -0.75 17.56 23.42
N ILE A 4 -0.41 16.48 24.11
CA ILE A 4 -0.72 15.12 23.64
C ILE A 4 -2.22 14.94 23.36
N ASN A 5 -3.08 15.54 24.18
CA ASN A 5 -4.53 15.50 24.01
C ASN A 5 -5.01 16.16 22.71
N GLU A 6 -4.31 17.18 22.20
CA GLU A 6 -4.64 17.81 20.92
C GLU A 6 -4.33 16.85 19.77
N ILE A 7 -3.16 16.19 19.82
CA ILE A 7 -2.73 15.22 18.81
C ILE A 7 -3.68 14.01 18.80
N LEU A 8 -4.00 13.46 19.97
CA LEU A 8 -4.88 12.30 20.09
C LEU A 8 -6.29 12.55 19.53
N ASN A 9 -6.74 13.81 19.52
CA ASN A 9 -8.02 14.24 18.96
C ASN A 9 -8.01 14.50 17.45
N LEU A 10 -6.86 14.48 16.78
CA LEU A 10 -6.79 14.63 15.32
C LEU A 10 -7.43 13.43 14.64
N ASN A 11 -8.16 13.69 13.56
CA ASN A 11 -8.72 12.65 12.70
C ASN A 11 -7.69 12.18 11.68
N VAL A 12 -7.76 10.89 11.31
CA VAL A 12 -6.87 10.26 10.32
C VAL A 12 -7.69 9.41 9.36
N SER A 13 -7.29 9.31 8.09
CA SER A 13 -7.98 8.43 7.16
C SER A 13 -7.66 6.97 7.44
N TYR A 14 -8.71 6.16 7.63
CA TYR A 14 -8.61 4.72 7.83
C TYR A 14 -9.17 3.98 6.61
N GLN A 15 -8.49 2.91 6.21
CA GLN A 15 -8.92 1.97 5.18
C GLN A 15 -8.94 0.55 5.75
N ALA A 16 -9.99 -0.21 5.45
CA ALA A 16 -10.11 -1.61 5.88
C ALA A 16 -9.02 -2.52 5.31
N ASN A 17 -8.45 -2.16 4.15
CA ASN A 17 -7.24 -2.71 3.54
C ASN A 17 -6.70 -1.74 2.49
N THR A 18 -5.56 -2.07 1.89
CA THR A 18 -4.86 -1.22 0.89
C THR A 18 -5.76 -0.72 -0.25
N TRP A 19 -6.75 -1.51 -0.65
CA TRP A 19 -7.50 -1.29 -1.89
C TRP A 19 -8.88 -0.68 -1.65
N SER A 20 -9.40 -0.81 -0.42
CA SER A 20 -10.70 -0.26 -0.06
C SER A 20 -10.71 1.27 -0.10
N ALA A 21 -11.88 1.85 -0.34
CA ALA A 21 -12.09 3.29 -0.13
C ALA A 21 -11.74 3.68 1.31
N ILE A 22 -11.52 4.98 1.53
CA ILE A 22 -11.45 5.53 2.88
C ILE A 22 -12.80 5.25 3.55
N SER A 23 -12.78 4.47 4.63
CA SER A 23 -14.00 3.97 5.24
C SER A 23 -14.51 4.88 6.33
N ILE A 24 -13.60 5.45 7.14
CA ILE A 24 -13.90 6.35 8.26
C ILE A 24 -12.70 7.27 8.55
N GLU A 25 -12.94 8.35 9.30
CA GLU A 25 -11.91 9.29 9.79
C GLU A 25 -11.83 9.28 11.33
N PRO A 26 -11.41 8.16 11.98
CA PRO A 26 -11.33 8.07 13.43
C PRO A 26 -10.24 8.98 14.01
N LYS A 27 -10.33 9.25 15.31
CA LYS A 27 -9.28 9.92 16.09
C LYS A 27 -8.03 9.05 16.22
N ILE A 28 -6.85 9.68 16.33
CA ILE A 28 -5.58 8.99 16.59
C ILE A 28 -5.66 8.13 17.85
N GLU A 29 -6.30 8.61 18.91
CA GLU A 29 -6.51 7.84 20.14
C GLU A 29 -7.15 6.47 19.88
N ILE A 30 -8.19 6.43 19.06
CA ILE A 30 -8.90 5.19 18.71
C ILE A 30 -7.95 4.24 17.98
N ILE A 31 -7.13 4.75 17.07
CA ILE A 31 -6.16 3.94 16.31
C ILE A 31 -5.06 3.37 17.21
N LEU A 32 -4.49 4.17 18.12
CA LEU A 32 -3.46 3.69 19.02
C LEU A 32 -4.02 2.64 20.00
N ASN A 33 -5.23 2.85 20.52
CA ASN A 33 -5.94 1.87 21.35
C ASN A 33 -6.23 0.58 20.57
N GLU A 34 -6.57 0.70 19.29
CA GLU A 34 -6.81 -0.45 18.41
C GLU A 34 -5.54 -1.28 18.20
N ILE A 35 -4.38 -0.65 17.96
CA ILE A 35 -3.07 -1.33 17.85
C ILE A 35 -2.71 -2.04 19.17
N LYS A 36 -3.02 -1.42 20.31
CA LYS A 36 -2.74 -1.97 21.64
C LYS A 36 -3.68 -3.11 22.05
N SER A 37 -4.86 -3.17 21.44
CA SER A 37 -5.88 -4.18 21.73
C SER A 37 -5.66 -5.49 20.96
N GLU A 38 -6.30 -6.58 21.39
CA GLU A 38 -6.23 -7.88 20.70
C GLU A 38 -6.96 -7.92 19.33
N LYS A 39 -7.58 -6.82 18.88
CA LYS A 39 -8.43 -6.78 17.67
C LYS A 39 -7.74 -7.38 16.43
N HIS A 40 -6.43 -7.13 16.26
CA HIS A 40 -5.65 -7.60 15.10
C HIS A 40 -4.75 -8.80 15.41
N LYS A 41 -4.77 -9.31 16.67
CA LYS A 41 -3.86 -10.34 17.19
C LYS A 41 -3.81 -11.59 16.32
N VAL A 42 -4.97 -12.15 15.98
CA VAL A 42 -5.08 -13.39 15.19
C VAL A 42 -4.48 -13.22 13.78
N GLN A 43 -4.82 -12.13 13.10
CA GLN A 43 -4.34 -11.86 11.74
C GLN A 43 -2.82 -11.61 11.73
N ILE A 44 -2.33 -10.81 12.68
CA ILE A 44 -0.91 -10.49 12.81
C ILE A 44 -0.08 -11.73 13.17
N PHE A 45 -0.53 -12.58 14.10
CA PHE A 45 0.19 -13.81 14.42
C PHE A 45 0.27 -14.77 13.23
N ARG A 46 -0.82 -14.90 12.46
CA ARG A 46 -0.80 -15.72 11.24
C ARG A 46 0.23 -15.20 10.23
N LEU A 47 0.32 -13.87 10.05
CA LEU A 47 1.31 -13.25 9.18
C LEU A 47 2.74 -13.50 9.68
N ARG A 48 3.00 -13.27 10.97
CA ARG A 48 4.32 -13.49 11.58
C ARG A 48 4.77 -14.95 11.45
N LYS A 49 3.90 -15.90 11.79
CA LYS A 49 4.17 -17.34 11.65
C LYS A 49 4.54 -17.72 10.21
N LYS A 50 3.78 -17.24 9.22
CA LYS A 50 4.07 -17.52 7.81
C LYS A 50 5.41 -16.94 7.35
N LEU A 51 5.74 -15.75 7.84
CA LEU A 51 7.04 -15.12 7.56
C LEU A 51 8.20 -15.88 8.21
N GLU A 52 8.02 -16.42 9.42
CA GLU A 52 8.99 -17.28 10.11
C GLU A 52 9.21 -18.63 9.39
N GLU A 53 8.13 -19.20 8.84
CA GLU A 53 8.17 -20.40 7.98
C GLU A 53 8.84 -20.15 6.61
N GLY A 54 9.25 -18.90 6.31
CA GLY A 54 9.91 -18.51 5.06
C GLY A 54 8.94 -18.13 3.92
N ASP A 55 7.62 -18.14 4.17
CA ASP A 55 6.60 -17.81 3.18
C ASP A 55 6.41 -16.29 3.05
N LYS A 56 7.44 -15.64 2.49
CA LYS A 56 7.46 -14.19 2.29
C LYS A 56 6.39 -13.72 1.30
N GLU A 57 6.10 -14.51 0.26
CA GLU A 57 5.06 -14.16 -0.72
C GLU A 57 3.67 -14.09 -0.05
N TYR A 58 3.34 -15.08 0.79
CA TYR A 58 2.13 -15.02 1.60
C TYR A 58 2.11 -13.77 2.48
N TYR A 59 3.18 -13.51 3.21
CA TYR A 59 3.25 -12.34 4.09
C TYR A 59 3.02 -11.03 3.33
N ASP A 60 3.74 -10.81 2.23
CA ASP A 60 3.66 -9.56 1.44
C ASP A 60 2.27 -9.36 0.82
N ASN A 61 1.59 -10.45 0.46
CA ASN A 61 0.24 -10.42 -0.10
C ASN A 61 -0.82 -10.16 0.98
N TYR A 62 -0.79 -10.89 2.09
CA TYR A 62 -1.82 -10.78 3.12
C TYR A 62 -1.60 -9.58 4.07
N LYS A 63 -0.37 -9.03 4.18
CA LYS A 63 -0.11 -7.75 4.87
C LYS A 63 -0.93 -6.62 4.26
N LYS A 64 -1.13 -6.62 2.94
CA LYS A 64 -1.93 -5.60 2.23
C LYS A 64 -3.42 -5.67 2.56
N GLN A 65 -3.88 -6.76 3.18
CA GLN A 65 -5.25 -6.93 3.69
C GLN A 65 -5.41 -6.47 5.14
N LEU A 66 -4.33 -6.07 5.82
CA LEU A 66 -4.45 -5.42 7.12
C LEU A 66 -5.13 -4.05 6.94
N PRO A 67 -5.93 -3.62 7.92
CA PRO A 67 -6.33 -2.24 8.00
C PRO A 67 -5.12 -1.32 8.02
N ALA A 68 -5.28 -0.12 7.47
CA ALA A 68 -4.21 0.85 7.36
C ALA A 68 -4.73 2.26 7.59
N VAL A 69 -3.85 3.10 8.12
CA VAL A 69 -4.14 4.49 8.45
C VAL A 69 -3.12 5.40 7.79
N THR A 70 -3.56 6.57 7.33
CA THR A 70 -2.67 7.65 6.94
C THR A 70 -2.63 8.67 8.06
N PHE A 71 -1.58 8.65 8.88
CA PHE A 71 -1.51 9.53 10.07
C PHE A 71 -1.29 11.00 9.71
N SER A 72 -0.63 11.27 8.59
CA SER A 72 -0.29 12.62 8.14
C SER A 72 -1.49 13.39 7.56
N GLY A 73 -2.68 12.79 7.48
CA GLY A 73 -3.86 13.55 7.08
C GLY A 73 -5.12 12.73 6.80
N THR A 74 -6.16 13.46 6.41
CA THR A 74 -7.43 12.91 5.90
C THR A 74 -7.61 13.26 4.43
N PHE A 75 -8.39 12.46 3.70
CA PHE A 75 -8.60 12.65 2.27
C PHE A 75 -10.05 12.45 1.85
N ASN A 76 -10.45 13.13 0.78
CA ASN A 76 -11.75 12.97 0.15
C ASN A 76 -11.74 11.78 -0.82
N LEU A 77 -12.60 10.78 -0.59
CA LEU A 77 -12.81 9.59 -1.42
C LEU A 77 -11.61 8.61 -1.47
N ASN A 78 -10.45 9.07 -1.95
CA ASN A 78 -9.25 8.26 -2.13
C ASN A 78 -7.98 8.95 -1.62
N ARG A 79 -6.96 8.14 -1.36
CA ARG A 79 -5.66 8.54 -0.84
C ARG A 79 -4.78 9.07 -1.98
N SER A 80 -4.90 10.37 -2.26
CA SER A 80 -4.05 11.09 -3.20
C SER A 80 -3.82 12.52 -2.72
N PHE A 81 -2.64 13.09 -3.00
CA PHE A 81 -2.29 14.44 -2.53
C PHE A 81 -3.32 15.49 -2.97
N ASN A 82 -3.81 15.40 -4.22
CA ASN A 82 -4.84 16.30 -4.77
C ASN A 82 -6.22 16.18 -4.09
N LYS A 83 -6.41 15.16 -3.24
CA LYS A 83 -7.64 14.93 -2.47
C LYS A 83 -7.43 15.09 -0.97
N LEU A 84 -6.27 15.61 -0.55
CA LEU A 84 -5.99 15.93 0.84
C LEU A 84 -7.04 16.92 1.36
N LYS A 85 -7.69 16.55 2.47
CA LYS A 85 -8.74 17.31 3.14
C LYS A 85 -8.17 18.06 4.33
N THR A 86 -7.44 17.35 5.19
CA THR A 86 -6.75 17.94 6.35
C THR A 86 -5.35 17.35 6.42
N TYR A 87 -4.35 18.22 6.60
CA TYR A 87 -2.99 17.81 6.89
C TYR A 87 -2.75 17.76 8.40
N ASN A 88 -2.25 16.63 8.88
CA ASN A 88 -1.73 16.50 10.23
C ASN A 88 -0.21 16.62 10.16
N SER A 89 0.37 17.58 10.90
CA SER A 89 1.82 17.75 11.05
C SER A 89 2.47 16.61 11.84
N LEU A 90 2.30 15.38 11.35
CA LEU A 90 2.79 14.14 11.93
C LEU A 90 3.56 13.37 10.85
N ILE A 91 4.68 12.79 11.25
CA ILE A 91 5.46 11.86 10.43
C ILE A 91 5.42 10.49 11.08
N VAL A 92 5.16 9.47 10.26
CA VAL A 92 5.31 8.07 10.65
C VAL A 92 6.77 7.68 10.44
N ILE A 93 7.45 7.30 11.51
CA ILE A 93 8.75 6.63 11.41
C ILE A 93 8.51 5.14 11.20
N ASP A 94 9.26 4.53 10.28
CA ASP A 94 9.18 3.12 9.95
C ASP A 94 10.58 2.55 9.90
N ILE A 95 10.88 1.65 10.84
CA ILE A 95 12.20 1.07 11.06
C ILE A 95 12.02 -0.44 10.91
N ASP A 96 12.53 -1.01 9.83
CA ASP A 96 12.31 -2.42 9.48
C ASP A 96 13.63 -3.19 9.38
N LYS A 97 13.54 -4.53 9.29
CA LYS A 97 14.67 -5.47 9.08
C LYS A 97 15.72 -5.49 10.19
N LEU A 98 15.28 -5.29 11.44
CA LEU A 98 16.17 -5.31 12.60
C LEU A 98 16.51 -6.75 13.02
N SER A 99 17.75 -6.97 13.48
CA SER A 99 18.14 -8.17 14.23
C SER A 99 17.55 -8.13 15.66
N SER A 100 17.62 -9.24 16.38
CA SER A 100 17.16 -9.32 17.78
C SER A 100 17.86 -8.31 18.69
N GLU A 101 19.17 -8.11 18.50
CA GLU A 101 19.97 -7.14 19.27
C GLU A 101 19.54 -5.70 18.94
N LYS A 102 19.40 -5.38 17.65
CA LYS A 102 18.94 -4.07 17.19
C LYS A 102 17.51 -3.77 17.61
N LEU A 103 16.64 -4.76 17.75
CA LEU A 103 15.29 -4.57 18.30
C LEU A 103 15.32 -4.10 19.76
N ILE A 104 16.25 -4.59 20.57
CA ILE A 104 16.40 -4.16 21.97
C ILE A 104 17.04 -2.78 22.04
N GLU A 105 18.08 -2.53 21.25
CA GLU A 105 18.76 -1.24 21.16
C GLU A 105 17.80 -0.13 20.72
N ASN A 106 17.12 -0.32 19.59
CA ASN A 106 16.21 0.68 19.04
C ASN A 106 15.02 0.91 19.97
N TYR A 107 14.53 -0.10 20.70
CA TYR A 107 13.51 0.11 21.73
C TYR A 107 13.98 1.12 22.78
N LYS A 108 15.20 0.96 23.31
CA LYS A 108 15.76 1.88 24.31
C LYS A 108 15.96 3.27 23.74
N GLN A 109 16.48 3.38 22.52
CA GLN A 109 16.67 4.65 21.84
C GLN A 109 15.33 5.37 21.63
N LEU A 110 14.32 4.69 21.08
CA LEU A 110 12.97 5.24 20.88
C LEU A 110 12.29 5.61 22.20
N LEU A 111 12.48 4.82 23.27
CA LEU A 111 11.93 5.12 24.59
C LEU A 111 12.56 6.40 25.17
N SER A 112 13.87 6.58 25.03
CA SER A 112 14.61 7.75 25.51
C SER A 112 14.47 9.00 24.62
N ASN A 113 14.02 8.84 23.38
CA ASN A 113 13.93 9.95 22.43
C ASN A 113 12.78 10.90 22.77
N ASP A 114 13.06 12.19 22.92
CA ASP A 114 12.05 13.19 23.29
C ASP A 114 11.03 13.50 22.18
N TYR A 115 11.34 13.22 20.91
CA TYR A 115 10.50 13.59 19.76
C TYR A 115 9.50 12.50 19.37
N VAL A 116 9.82 11.23 19.65
CA VAL A 116 8.91 10.09 19.41
C VAL A 116 7.91 10.01 20.54
N PHE A 117 6.68 10.48 20.30
CA PHE A 117 5.62 10.45 21.32
C PHE A 117 4.89 9.11 21.38
N SER A 118 4.92 8.30 20.32
CA SER A 118 4.38 6.96 20.35
C SER A 118 5.12 6.02 19.40
N PHE A 119 5.30 4.77 19.79
CA PHE A 119 5.86 3.72 18.93
C PHE A 119 5.40 2.32 19.34
N TRP A 120 5.46 1.39 18.40
CA TRP A 120 4.99 0.01 18.53
C TRP A 120 5.70 -0.94 17.55
N ARG A 121 5.62 -2.25 17.79
CA ARG A 121 6.14 -3.30 16.92
C ARG A 121 5.45 -3.30 15.56
N SER A 122 6.24 -3.33 14.49
CA SER A 122 5.71 -3.40 13.12
C SER A 122 4.97 -4.74 12.87
N PRO A 123 4.13 -4.85 11.82
CA PRO A 123 3.37 -6.07 11.57
C PRO A 123 4.22 -7.35 11.48
N SER A 124 5.46 -7.25 10.99
CA SER A 124 6.39 -8.38 10.87
C SER A 124 7.04 -8.79 12.19
N ASN A 125 6.92 -7.96 13.23
CA ASN A 125 7.72 -8.01 14.46
C ASN A 125 9.24 -7.84 14.26
N LYS A 126 9.70 -7.47 13.05
CA LYS A 126 11.12 -7.28 12.72
C LYS A 126 11.50 -5.80 12.64
N GLY A 127 10.80 -4.97 13.40
CA GLY A 127 10.89 -3.53 13.29
C GLY A 127 9.95 -2.79 14.23
N PHE A 128 10.00 -1.46 14.16
CA PHE A 128 9.14 -0.54 14.87
C PHE A 128 8.48 0.43 13.90
N LYS A 129 7.28 0.86 14.26
CA LYS A 129 6.64 2.04 13.70
C LYS A 129 6.46 3.05 14.83
N GLY A 130 6.40 4.32 14.49
CA GLY A 130 6.15 5.36 15.49
C GLY A 130 5.67 6.66 14.87
N LEU A 131 5.35 7.61 15.75
CA LEU A 131 4.83 8.91 15.38
C LEU A 131 5.68 10.02 16.00
N VAL A 132 5.98 11.01 15.17
CA VAL A 132 6.68 12.24 15.55
C VAL A 132 5.81 13.42 15.16
N SER A 133 5.64 14.36 16.08
CA SER A 133 4.93 15.63 15.84
C SER A 133 5.89 16.68 15.30
N ILE A 134 5.49 17.33 14.22
CA ILE A 134 6.29 18.34 13.52
C ILE A 134 5.74 19.74 13.82
N GLU A 135 6.64 20.65 14.17
CA GLU A 135 6.35 22.07 14.33
C GLU A 135 7.12 22.85 13.26
N TYR A 136 6.37 23.50 12.38
CA TYR A 136 6.90 24.32 11.30
C TYR A 136 6.99 25.76 11.79
N LEU A 137 8.22 26.28 11.87
CA LEU A 137 8.55 27.68 12.14
C LEU A 137 9.12 28.27 10.86
N ILE A 138 8.25 28.45 9.87
CA ILE A 138 8.58 28.87 8.51
C ILE A 138 8.07 30.30 8.32
N GLU A 139 8.95 31.21 7.97
CA GLU A 139 8.60 32.58 7.61
C GLU A 139 8.28 32.71 6.12
N GLU A 140 8.81 31.81 5.27
CA GLU A 140 8.52 31.78 3.84
C GLU A 140 7.05 31.45 3.53
N ILE A 141 6.34 32.42 2.96
CA ILE A 141 4.89 32.37 2.72
C ILE A 141 4.48 31.39 1.60
N GLU A 142 5.39 31.05 0.67
CA GLU A 142 5.07 30.28 -0.55
C GLU A 142 5.72 28.88 -0.60
N THR A 143 5.79 28.16 0.52
CA THR A 143 6.29 26.78 0.49
C THR A 143 5.16 25.78 0.26
N ASP A 144 5.25 25.02 -0.84
CA ASP A 144 4.33 23.91 -1.11
C ASP A 144 4.35 22.85 0.02
N LEU A 145 3.18 22.32 0.37
CA LEU A 145 3.00 21.40 1.49
C LEU A 145 3.76 20.08 1.30
N ASP A 146 3.82 19.56 0.07
CA ASP A 146 4.58 18.35 -0.23
C ASP A 146 6.09 18.58 0.02
N LYS A 147 6.60 19.75 -0.38
CA LYS A 147 7.97 20.18 -0.10
C LYS A 147 8.23 20.35 1.41
N LEU A 148 7.30 20.95 2.15
CA LEU A 148 7.39 21.07 3.62
C LEU A 148 7.52 19.70 4.28
N HIS A 149 6.63 18.76 3.92
CA HIS A 149 6.64 17.42 4.49
C HIS A 149 7.89 16.64 4.14
N LYS A 150 8.34 16.70 2.88
CA LYS A 150 9.58 16.04 2.43
C LYS A 150 10.81 16.60 3.14
N SER A 151 10.85 17.92 3.35
CA SER A 151 11.94 18.57 4.09
C SER A 151 11.95 18.13 5.55
N ALA A 152 10.78 18.09 6.19
CA ALA A 152 10.62 17.58 7.55
C ALA A 152 11.07 16.12 7.68
N PHE A 153 10.64 15.25 6.76
CA PHE A 153 11.05 13.85 6.75
C PHE A 153 12.55 13.70 6.52
N LYS A 154 13.14 14.45 5.59
CA LYS A 154 14.57 14.41 5.33
C LYS A 154 15.36 14.75 6.60
N LYS A 155 15.07 15.89 7.23
CA LYS A 155 15.75 16.31 8.47
C LYS A 155 15.56 15.29 9.59
N LEU A 156 14.36 14.74 9.74
CA LEU A 156 14.09 13.72 10.74
C LEU A 156 14.89 12.43 10.46
N SER A 157 14.96 12.00 9.20
CA SER A 157 15.74 10.84 8.78
C SER A 157 17.23 11.03 9.02
N ASP A 158 17.77 12.20 8.69
CA ASP A 158 19.18 12.54 8.92
C ASP A 158 19.48 12.53 10.44
N TYR A 159 18.59 13.11 11.26
CA TYR A 159 18.70 13.07 12.71
C TYR A 159 18.72 11.63 13.28
N PHE A 160 17.83 10.74 12.81
CA PHE A 160 17.83 9.35 13.27
C PHE A 160 19.07 8.57 12.85
N LEU A 161 19.56 8.82 11.64
CA LEU A 161 20.77 8.18 11.13
C LEU A 161 22.00 8.65 11.92
N GLU A 162 22.17 9.96 12.09
CA GLU A 162 23.34 10.54 12.76
C GLU A 162 23.38 10.24 14.27
N GLN A 163 22.24 10.27 14.96
CA GLN A 163 22.21 10.12 16.42
C GLN A 163 22.12 8.67 16.88
N TYR A 164 21.54 7.78 16.07
CA TYR A 164 21.19 6.43 16.51
C TYR A 164 21.62 5.33 15.53
N ASP A 165 22.20 5.68 14.37
CA ASP A 165 22.46 4.73 13.27
C ASP A 165 21.18 3.99 12.83
N ILE A 166 20.05 4.71 12.84
CA ILE A 166 18.75 4.22 12.42
C ILE A 166 18.39 4.81 11.06
N GLU A 167 18.31 3.95 10.04
CA GLU A 167 17.72 4.31 8.74
C GLU A 167 16.19 4.22 8.78
N LEU A 168 15.51 5.32 8.45
CA LEU A 168 14.05 5.34 8.29
C LEU A 168 13.64 4.93 6.86
N ASP A 169 12.52 4.23 6.71
CA ASP A 169 11.96 3.92 5.40
C ASP A 169 11.55 5.21 4.67
N LYS A 170 12.18 5.45 3.51
CA LYS A 170 12.01 6.66 2.69
C LYS A 170 10.56 6.93 2.29
N SER A 171 9.69 5.93 2.29
CA SER A 171 8.27 6.12 1.98
C SER A 171 7.54 6.99 2.99
N GLY A 172 8.11 7.22 4.18
CA GLY A 172 7.60 8.21 5.13
C GLY A 172 7.67 9.66 4.65
N SER A 173 8.37 9.95 3.54
CA SER A 173 8.38 11.29 2.92
C SER A 173 7.11 11.63 2.13
N ASP A 174 6.20 10.67 1.95
CA ASP A 174 4.94 10.84 1.22
C ASP A 174 3.81 11.11 2.23
N ILE A 175 3.16 12.28 2.14
CA ILE A 175 2.01 12.66 2.99
C ILE A 175 0.90 11.62 2.93
N THR A 176 0.77 10.96 1.79
CA THR A 176 -0.27 9.98 1.58
C THR A 176 0.08 8.63 2.18
N ARG A 177 1.26 8.43 2.81
CA ARG A 177 1.77 7.10 3.12
C ARG A 177 0.87 6.29 4.06
N LEU A 178 0.50 5.08 3.62
CA LEU A 178 -0.21 4.11 4.46
C LEU A 178 0.68 3.50 5.53
N CYS A 179 0.16 3.46 6.75
CA CYS A 179 0.68 2.71 7.87
C CYS A 179 -0.26 1.54 8.18
N PHE A 180 0.14 0.32 7.85
CA PHE A 180 -0.59 -0.89 8.22
C PHE A 180 -0.67 -1.02 9.75
N LEU A 181 -1.88 -1.26 10.25
CA LEU A 181 -2.10 -1.51 11.67
C LEU A 181 -1.45 -2.83 12.07
N SER A 182 -0.87 -2.82 13.27
CA SER A 182 -0.20 -3.95 13.89
C SER A 182 -1.01 -4.41 15.11
N TYR A 183 -0.43 -5.33 15.86
CA TYR A 183 -0.85 -5.68 17.20
C TYR A 183 0.38 -5.63 18.12
N ASP A 184 0.29 -4.81 19.17
CA ASP A 184 1.34 -4.62 20.17
C ASP A 184 0.77 -4.10 21.50
N GLU A 185 0.63 -4.97 22.49
CA GLU A 185 0.17 -4.60 23.85
C GLU A 185 1.18 -3.69 24.58
N GLU A 186 2.45 -3.72 24.16
CA GLU A 186 3.54 -2.92 24.73
C GLU A 186 3.70 -1.57 24.02
N LEU A 187 2.74 -1.16 23.18
CA LEU A 187 2.73 0.16 22.54
C LEU A 187 2.97 1.25 23.58
N ILE A 188 3.97 2.08 23.30
CA ILE A 188 4.34 3.22 24.13
C ILE A 188 3.62 4.46 23.64
N LEU A 189 3.03 5.21 24.59
CA LEU A 189 2.46 6.52 24.39
C LEU A 189 2.99 7.44 25.50
N LYS A 190 3.77 8.45 25.13
CA LYS A 190 4.40 9.38 26.06
C LYS A 190 3.47 10.59 26.27
N PRO A 191 3.11 10.93 27.52
CA PRO A 191 2.26 12.09 27.79
C PRO A 191 3.00 13.42 27.56
N ILE A 192 4.34 13.40 27.64
CA ILE A 192 5.22 14.55 27.47
C ILE A 192 6.24 14.19 26.38
N PHE A 193 6.37 15.08 25.40
CA PHE A 193 7.29 14.96 24.26
C PHE A 193 7.62 16.35 23.73
N LYS A 194 8.65 16.46 22.89
CA LYS A 194 9.03 17.67 22.17
C LYS A 194 8.57 17.57 20.72
N ASN A 195 8.07 18.67 20.16
CA ASN A 195 7.88 18.74 18.72
C ASN A 195 9.25 18.75 18.02
N PHE A 196 9.33 18.11 16.85
CA PHE A 196 10.49 18.21 15.98
C PHE A 196 10.37 19.46 15.12
N ILE A 197 11.31 20.39 15.27
CA ILE A 197 11.22 21.74 14.71
C ILE A 197 11.84 21.80 13.31
N ILE A 198 11.08 22.34 12.36
CA ILE A 198 11.51 22.65 11.01
C ILE A 198 11.50 24.17 10.82
N LYS A 199 12.61 24.71 10.35
CA LYS A 199 12.84 26.13 10.05
C LYS A 199 13.13 26.32 8.56
N ASP A 200 13.19 27.57 8.11
CA ASP A 200 13.46 27.90 6.70
C ASP A 200 14.75 27.25 6.16
N ASP A 201 15.84 27.24 6.95
CA ASP A 201 17.13 26.62 6.56
C ASP A 201 17.05 25.10 6.36
N ASP A 202 16.01 24.45 6.88
CA ASP A 202 15.80 23.00 6.73
C ASP A 202 15.07 22.65 5.43
N LEU A 203 14.51 23.65 4.74
CA LEU A 203 13.74 23.44 3.52
C LEU A 203 14.66 23.00 2.40
N ILE A 204 14.31 21.89 1.76
CA ILE A 204 15.05 21.40 0.59
C ILE A 204 14.98 22.48 -0.49
N ALA A 205 16.14 22.97 -0.94
CA ALA A 205 16.19 23.97 -2.01
C ALA A 205 15.43 23.48 -3.26
N LEU A 206 14.76 24.41 -3.96
CA LEU A 206 14.19 24.13 -5.28
C LEU A 206 15.34 23.82 -6.24
N THR A 207 15.72 22.55 -6.35
CA THR A 207 16.42 22.10 -7.53
C THR A 207 15.40 22.10 -8.66
N LYS A 208 15.43 23.16 -9.49
CA LYS A 208 15.14 22.94 -10.90
C LYS A 208 16.09 21.83 -11.30
N GLU A 209 15.58 20.67 -11.69
CA GLU A 209 16.42 19.60 -12.25
C GLU A 209 17.08 20.13 -13.54
N THR A 210 18.18 20.86 -13.42
CA THR A 210 19.12 21.14 -14.49
C THR A 210 20.11 19.98 -14.55
N GLY A 211 19.60 18.83 -14.95
CA GLY A 211 20.37 17.63 -15.19
C GLY A 211 20.03 17.09 -16.56
N ASN A 212 20.86 17.41 -17.55
CA ASN A 212 20.92 16.74 -18.85
C ASN A 212 21.14 15.23 -18.65
N LYS A 213 20.06 14.47 -18.41
CA LYS A 213 19.96 13.09 -18.87
C LYS A 213 19.22 13.17 -20.19
N LYS A 214 19.89 12.81 -21.28
CA LYS A 214 19.24 12.40 -22.52
C LYS A 214 18.38 11.16 -22.20
N ILE A 215 17.18 11.40 -21.71
CA ILE A 215 16.05 10.48 -21.80
C ILE A 215 15.13 11.20 -22.78
N GLY A 216 14.91 10.59 -23.95
CA GLY A 216 14.00 11.14 -24.94
C GLY A 216 12.65 11.41 -24.29
N PHE A 217 12.36 12.68 -24.01
CA PHE A 217 11.03 13.17 -23.73
C PHE A 217 10.25 13.10 -25.04
N ASN A 218 9.76 11.90 -25.36
CA ASN A 218 8.50 11.82 -26.07
C ASN A 218 7.45 12.33 -25.08
N LEU A 219 7.04 13.58 -25.29
CA LEU A 219 5.94 14.25 -24.61
C LEU A 219 4.63 13.59 -25.04
N VAL A 220 4.45 12.34 -24.62
CA VAL A 220 3.22 11.56 -24.75
C VAL A 220 2.75 11.41 -23.31
N SER A 221 1.55 11.92 -23.02
CA SER A 221 1.04 12.08 -21.67
C SER A 221 1.20 10.79 -20.87
N THR A 222 1.44 10.89 -19.56
CA THR A 222 1.47 9.73 -18.64
C THR A 222 0.18 8.88 -18.70
N ARG A 223 -0.90 9.42 -19.28
CA ARG A 223 -2.13 8.68 -19.62
C ARG A 223 -1.97 7.78 -20.85
N ASP A 224 -1.33 8.22 -21.93
CA ASP A 224 -1.20 7.42 -23.16
C ASP A 224 -0.44 6.10 -22.98
N LYS A 225 0.53 6.05 -22.05
CA LYS A 225 1.24 4.81 -21.69
C LYS A 225 0.39 3.81 -20.89
N LEU A 226 -0.72 4.26 -20.28
CA LEU A 226 -1.66 3.43 -19.51
C LEU A 226 -2.77 2.87 -20.42
N TYR A 227 -3.29 3.70 -21.34
CA TYR A 227 -4.45 3.34 -22.18
C TYR A 227 -4.09 2.58 -23.46
N ASN A 228 -2.87 2.71 -24.00
CA ASN A 228 -2.54 2.07 -25.28
C ASN A 228 -1.09 1.56 -25.45
N PRO A 229 -0.58 0.72 -24.53
CA PRO A 229 0.72 0.07 -24.72
C PRO A 229 0.73 -0.88 -25.93
N PHE A 230 1.81 -0.82 -26.71
CA PHE A 230 2.13 -1.79 -27.78
C PHE A 230 2.09 -3.24 -27.24
N GLU A 231 1.76 -4.20 -28.11
CA GLU A 231 1.73 -5.65 -27.82
C GLU A 231 0.64 -6.12 -26.83
N ARG A 232 -0.46 -5.37 -26.69
CA ARG A 232 -1.62 -5.79 -25.91
C ARG A 232 -2.83 -6.10 -26.78
N ASN A 233 -3.85 -6.68 -26.16
CA ASN A 233 -5.14 -7.00 -26.78
C ASN A 233 -5.04 -8.04 -27.90
N ASP A 234 -4.20 -9.07 -27.73
CA ASP A 234 -4.13 -10.18 -28.67
C ASP A 234 -5.56 -10.71 -28.97
N PRO A 235 -5.97 -10.79 -30.25
CA PRO A 235 -7.34 -11.17 -30.61
C PRO A 235 -7.74 -12.57 -30.13
N PHE A 236 -6.79 -13.50 -30.06
CA PHE A 236 -7.04 -14.86 -29.59
C PHE A 236 -7.25 -14.86 -28.08
N ASP A 237 -6.43 -14.14 -27.33
CA ASP A 237 -6.58 -13.97 -25.89
C ASP A 237 -7.90 -13.26 -25.54
N ARG A 238 -8.29 -12.22 -26.28
CA ARG A 238 -9.60 -11.54 -26.09
C ARG A 238 -10.78 -12.50 -26.29
N LYS A 239 -10.69 -13.37 -27.29
CA LYS A 239 -11.72 -14.39 -27.56
C LYS A 239 -11.77 -15.40 -26.42
N ILE A 240 -10.63 -15.95 -26.00
CA ILE A 240 -10.56 -16.89 -24.88
C ILE A 240 -11.08 -16.24 -23.60
N MET A 241 -10.69 -15.00 -23.31
CA MET A 241 -11.13 -14.26 -22.13
C MET A 241 -12.64 -14.10 -22.09
N THR A 242 -13.25 -13.75 -23.23
CA THR A 242 -14.71 -13.64 -23.36
C THR A 242 -15.39 -14.99 -23.14
N ASP A 243 -14.82 -16.08 -23.64
CA ASP A 243 -15.33 -17.44 -23.44
C ASP A 243 -15.19 -17.91 -21.99
N ILE A 244 -14.07 -17.59 -21.32
CA ILE A 244 -13.83 -17.85 -19.89
C ILE A 244 -14.88 -17.13 -19.05
N ILE A 245 -15.04 -15.81 -19.24
CA ILE A 245 -16.05 -15.02 -18.51
C ILE A 245 -17.43 -15.65 -18.70
N ARG A 246 -17.83 -15.96 -19.93
CA ARG A 246 -19.15 -16.55 -20.21
C ARG A 246 -19.34 -17.90 -19.49
N TYR A 247 -18.34 -18.77 -19.53
CA TYR A 247 -18.39 -20.07 -18.86
C TYR A 247 -18.52 -19.91 -17.33
N LEU A 248 -17.65 -19.09 -16.73
CA LEU A 248 -17.61 -18.85 -15.30
C LEU A 248 -18.89 -18.19 -14.80
N SER A 249 -19.41 -17.19 -15.51
CA SER A 249 -20.70 -16.56 -15.18
C SER A 249 -21.86 -17.55 -15.27
N LYS A 250 -21.93 -18.38 -16.32
CA LYS A 250 -23.00 -19.39 -16.45
C LYS A 250 -22.96 -20.43 -15.33
N LYS A 251 -21.77 -20.79 -14.86
CA LYS A 251 -21.56 -21.79 -13.82
C LYS A 251 -21.50 -21.20 -12.40
N LYS A 252 -21.53 -19.87 -12.27
CA LYS A 252 -21.33 -19.13 -11.00
C LYS A 252 -20.04 -19.55 -10.28
N LEU A 253 -18.94 -19.68 -11.04
CA LEU A 253 -17.62 -20.06 -10.53
C LEU A 253 -16.68 -18.85 -10.57
N SER A 254 -15.86 -18.68 -9.54
CA SER A 254 -14.88 -17.59 -9.47
C SER A 254 -13.44 -18.10 -9.60
N ILE A 255 -12.62 -17.28 -10.27
CA ILE A 255 -11.15 -17.39 -10.31
C ILE A 255 -10.46 -16.21 -9.62
N THR A 256 -11.21 -15.37 -8.90
CA THR A 256 -10.72 -14.17 -8.21
C THR A 256 -11.01 -14.21 -6.70
N TYR A 257 -11.57 -15.32 -6.20
CA TYR A 257 -12.08 -15.37 -4.83
C TYR A 257 -10.98 -15.29 -3.78
N SER A 258 -9.84 -15.96 -3.98
CA SER A 258 -8.69 -15.82 -3.07
C SER A 258 -7.88 -14.57 -3.44
N TYR A 259 -7.26 -13.92 -2.46
CA TYR A 259 -6.42 -12.73 -2.75
C TYR A 259 -5.27 -13.07 -3.70
N ASN A 260 -4.67 -14.26 -3.55
CA ASN A 260 -3.61 -14.74 -4.45
C ASN A 260 -4.10 -14.83 -5.90
N ASP A 261 -5.27 -15.45 -6.12
CA ASP A 261 -5.82 -15.58 -7.47
C ASP A 261 -6.26 -14.21 -8.02
N TRP A 262 -6.82 -13.34 -7.18
CA TRP A 262 -7.15 -11.96 -7.53
C TRP A 262 -5.91 -11.17 -7.98
N CYS A 263 -4.79 -11.29 -7.27
CA CYS A 263 -3.49 -10.73 -7.68
C CYS A 263 -2.99 -11.29 -9.01
N LYS A 264 -3.06 -12.61 -9.19
CA LYS A 264 -2.62 -13.26 -10.43
C LYS A 264 -3.48 -12.85 -11.63
N VAL A 265 -4.80 -12.84 -11.48
CA VAL A 265 -5.74 -12.44 -12.53
C VAL A 265 -5.57 -10.97 -12.89
N SER A 266 -5.53 -10.07 -11.90
CA SER A 266 -5.32 -8.63 -12.16
C SER A 266 -4.00 -8.34 -12.86
N MET A 267 -2.89 -8.95 -12.42
CA MET A 267 -1.58 -8.78 -13.06
C MET A 267 -1.56 -9.36 -14.47
N ALA A 268 -2.15 -10.55 -14.69
CA ALA A 268 -2.29 -11.13 -16.01
C ALA A 268 -3.10 -10.23 -16.94
N ILE A 269 -4.21 -9.65 -16.46
CA ILE A 269 -5.01 -8.68 -17.21
C ILE A 269 -4.18 -7.44 -17.54
N ALA A 270 -3.52 -6.85 -16.54
CA ALA A 270 -2.72 -5.64 -16.69
C ALA A 270 -1.52 -5.83 -17.62
N ASN A 271 -1.05 -7.06 -17.82
CA ASN A 271 0.02 -7.37 -18.77
C ASN A 271 -0.51 -7.73 -20.18
N SER A 272 -1.77 -8.14 -20.32
CA SER A 272 -2.32 -8.67 -21.59
C SER A 272 -3.26 -7.72 -22.32
N PHE A 273 -3.94 -6.82 -21.59
CA PHE A 273 -4.98 -5.95 -22.15
C PHE A 273 -4.71 -4.46 -21.89
N THR A 274 -5.33 -3.59 -22.69
CA THR A 274 -5.37 -2.15 -22.40
C THR A 274 -6.30 -1.87 -21.22
N TYR A 275 -6.10 -0.75 -20.53
CA TYR A 275 -6.78 -0.45 -19.27
C TYR A 275 -8.31 -0.59 -19.35
N ASP A 276 -8.99 0.02 -20.32
CA ASP A 276 -10.46 -0.02 -20.39
C ASP A 276 -10.99 -1.44 -20.62
N ILE A 277 -10.33 -2.20 -21.50
CA ILE A 277 -10.68 -3.60 -21.79
C ILE A 277 -10.41 -4.47 -20.55
N GLY A 278 -9.25 -4.29 -19.94
CA GLY A 278 -8.85 -5.03 -18.76
C GLY A 278 -9.73 -4.74 -17.56
N MET A 279 -10.13 -3.49 -17.35
CA MET A 279 -11.07 -3.09 -16.29
C MET A 279 -12.42 -3.78 -16.49
N ASN A 280 -12.96 -3.74 -17.72
CA ASN A 280 -14.21 -4.43 -18.04
C ASN A 280 -14.13 -5.93 -17.75
N TYR A 281 -13.04 -6.58 -18.16
CA TYR A 281 -12.80 -8.00 -17.93
C TYR A 281 -12.65 -8.35 -16.46
N PHE A 282 -11.89 -7.54 -15.71
CA PHE A 282 -11.63 -7.80 -14.30
C PHE A 282 -12.89 -7.67 -13.47
N LEU A 283 -13.68 -6.60 -13.65
CA LEU A 283 -14.95 -6.43 -12.94
C LEU A 283 -15.94 -7.57 -13.25
N LYS A 284 -16.00 -8.03 -14.50
CA LYS A 284 -16.84 -9.19 -14.89
C LYS A 284 -16.42 -10.51 -14.25
N LEU A 285 -15.14 -10.70 -13.96
CA LEU A 285 -14.67 -11.85 -13.20
C LEU A 285 -14.93 -11.67 -11.70
N SER A 286 -14.56 -10.50 -11.15
CA SER A 286 -14.65 -10.22 -9.72
C SER A 286 -16.08 -10.15 -9.19
N VAL A 287 -17.07 -9.77 -10.01
CA VAL A 287 -18.48 -9.81 -9.60
C VAL A 287 -18.95 -11.23 -9.25
N LEU A 288 -18.26 -12.27 -9.74
CA LEU A 288 -18.54 -13.67 -9.41
C LEU A 288 -18.11 -14.06 -7.99
N ASP A 289 -17.40 -13.17 -7.28
CA ASP A 289 -17.05 -13.34 -5.86
C ASP A 289 -18.22 -13.08 -4.90
N GLY A 290 -19.38 -12.68 -5.43
CA GLY A 290 -20.62 -12.51 -4.66
C GLY A 290 -20.46 -11.44 -3.58
N LEU A 291 -20.73 -11.78 -2.33
CA LEU A 291 -20.66 -10.85 -1.19
C LEU A 291 -19.27 -10.23 -0.97
N LYS A 292 -18.20 -10.83 -1.51
CA LYS A 292 -16.85 -10.30 -1.41
C LYS A 292 -16.54 -9.23 -2.47
N TYR A 293 -17.34 -9.14 -3.53
CA TYR A 293 -17.10 -8.18 -4.61
C TYR A 293 -17.23 -6.74 -4.09
N ASN A 294 -16.22 -5.93 -4.40
CA ASN A 294 -16.23 -4.49 -4.16
C ASN A 294 -15.59 -3.79 -5.36
N GLU A 295 -16.41 -3.06 -6.12
CA GLU A 295 -16.00 -2.42 -7.37
C GLU A 295 -14.84 -1.46 -7.16
N ILE A 296 -14.92 -0.58 -6.16
CA ILE A 296 -13.86 0.39 -5.84
C ILE A 296 -12.54 -0.31 -5.56
N SER A 297 -12.56 -1.40 -4.79
CA SER A 297 -11.35 -2.16 -4.46
C SER A 297 -10.77 -2.84 -5.70
N CYS A 298 -11.61 -3.34 -6.60
CA CYS A 298 -11.18 -3.90 -7.87
C CYS A 298 -10.55 -2.84 -8.78
N THR A 299 -11.18 -1.68 -8.89
CA THR A 299 -10.68 -0.56 -9.69
C THR A 299 -9.32 -0.09 -9.19
N ASN A 300 -9.23 0.27 -7.90
CA ASN A 300 -8.00 0.75 -7.28
C ASN A 300 -6.86 -0.27 -7.41
N PHE A 301 -7.17 -1.56 -7.20
CA PHE A 301 -6.16 -2.61 -7.28
C PHE A 301 -5.64 -2.83 -8.70
N LEU A 302 -6.55 -2.85 -9.68
CA LEU A 302 -6.17 -3.02 -11.07
C LEU A 302 -5.37 -1.81 -11.58
N GLU A 303 -5.76 -0.59 -11.26
CA GLU A 303 -4.99 0.64 -11.56
C GLU A 303 -3.54 0.51 -11.08
N ASN A 304 -3.34 0.14 -9.82
CA ASN A 304 -2.01 -0.08 -9.28
C ASN A 304 -1.22 -1.17 -10.04
N CYS A 305 -1.88 -2.23 -10.54
CA CYS A 305 -1.21 -3.26 -11.35
C CYS A 305 -0.70 -2.70 -12.69
N TYR A 306 -1.44 -1.79 -13.33
CA TYR A 306 -1.00 -1.12 -14.56
C TYR A 306 0.19 -0.18 -14.33
N GLU A 307 0.25 0.46 -13.16
CA GLU A 307 1.32 1.38 -12.78
C GLU A 307 2.61 0.65 -12.39
N THR A 308 2.52 -0.47 -11.67
CA THR A 308 3.68 -1.14 -11.04
C THR A 308 4.36 -2.24 -11.88
N LYS A 309 3.87 -2.48 -13.11
CA LYS A 309 4.36 -3.41 -14.15
C LYS A 309 5.40 -4.45 -13.69
N LYS A 310 4.96 -5.67 -13.35
CA LYS A 310 5.84 -6.84 -13.14
C LYS A 310 5.59 -7.91 -14.22
N GLY A 311 6.59 -8.17 -15.05
CA GLY A 311 6.48 -8.91 -16.31
C GLY A 311 6.37 -10.44 -16.25
N ASN A 312 6.22 -11.04 -15.06
CA ASN A 312 6.30 -12.51 -14.93
C ASN A 312 4.94 -13.22 -14.98
N ILE A 313 3.82 -12.50 -14.88
CA ILE A 313 2.47 -13.08 -14.89
C ILE A 313 1.77 -12.69 -16.20
N ASN A 314 1.34 -13.68 -16.99
CA ASN A 314 0.75 -13.49 -18.32
C ASN A 314 -0.64 -14.11 -18.44
N PHE A 315 -1.29 -13.94 -19.59
CA PHE A 315 -2.65 -14.42 -19.85
C PHE A 315 -2.87 -15.91 -19.52
N ASN A 316 -1.84 -16.76 -19.69
CA ASN A 316 -1.96 -18.19 -19.39
C ASN A 316 -2.27 -18.47 -17.92
N SER A 317 -1.94 -17.57 -16.99
CA SER A 317 -2.35 -17.70 -15.59
C SER A 317 -3.88 -17.68 -15.42
N ILE A 318 -4.58 -16.85 -16.20
CA ILE A 318 -6.06 -16.80 -16.20
C ILE A 318 -6.62 -18.11 -16.78
N VAL A 319 -6.05 -18.57 -17.89
CA VAL A 319 -6.45 -19.85 -18.52
C VAL A 319 -6.25 -21.01 -17.56
N TYR A 320 -5.12 -21.06 -16.86
CA TYR A 320 -4.82 -22.08 -15.86
C TYR A 320 -5.85 -22.10 -14.73
N LEU A 321 -6.15 -20.95 -14.13
CA LEU A 321 -7.16 -20.83 -13.07
C LEU A 321 -8.56 -21.21 -13.58
N ALA A 322 -8.91 -20.83 -14.81
CA ALA A 322 -10.17 -21.23 -15.43
C ALA A 322 -10.24 -22.76 -15.65
N ASN A 323 -9.13 -23.39 -16.03
CA ASN A 323 -9.04 -24.85 -16.18
C ASN A 323 -9.27 -25.59 -14.87
N GLN A 324 -8.74 -25.08 -13.75
CA GLN A 324 -9.03 -25.62 -12.42
C GLN A 324 -10.52 -25.53 -12.05
N ARG A 325 -11.29 -24.66 -12.73
CA ARG A 325 -12.75 -24.55 -12.60
C ARG A 325 -13.52 -25.30 -13.72
N GLY A 326 -12.84 -26.15 -14.48
CA GLY A 326 -13.42 -27.01 -15.52
C GLY A 326 -13.64 -26.34 -16.88
N TYR A 327 -13.16 -25.11 -17.08
CA TYR A 327 -13.10 -24.53 -18.43
C TYR A 327 -12.00 -25.23 -19.24
N HIS A 328 -12.24 -25.51 -20.51
CA HIS A 328 -11.17 -25.96 -21.42
C HIS A 328 -11.35 -25.28 -22.77
N THR A 329 -10.26 -24.72 -23.30
CA THR A 329 -10.25 -24.11 -24.63
C THR A 329 -10.54 -25.16 -25.70
N LYS A 330 -10.98 -24.73 -26.89
CA LYS A 330 -11.24 -25.65 -28.02
C LYS A 330 -9.98 -26.46 -28.40
N LYS A 331 -8.80 -25.84 -28.37
CA LYS A 331 -7.52 -26.53 -28.60
C LYS A 331 -7.28 -27.64 -27.58
N GLN A 332 -7.53 -27.38 -26.30
CA GLN A 332 -7.36 -28.38 -25.24
C GLN A 332 -8.36 -29.53 -25.37
N LYS A 333 -9.62 -29.25 -25.74
CA LYS A 333 -10.63 -30.30 -25.96
C LYS A 333 -10.31 -31.21 -27.14
N ASN A 334 -9.71 -30.67 -28.20
CA ASN A 334 -9.38 -31.42 -29.41
C ASN A 334 -8.04 -32.18 -29.30
N GLY A 335 -7.25 -31.94 -28.26
CA GLY A 335 -5.95 -32.59 -28.01
C GLY A 335 -5.97 -33.72 -26.98
N VAL A 336 -7.12 -33.96 -26.32
CA VAL A 336 -7.32 -35.16 -25.49
C VAL A 336 -7.86 -36.25 -26.44
N PRO A 337 -7.15 -37.39 -26.62
CA PRO A 337 -7.70 -38.51 -27.37
C PRO A 337 -9.07 -38.84 -26.80
N LYS A 338 -10.09 -38.97 -27.65
CA LYS A 338 -11.33 -39.61 -27.21
C LYS A 338 -10.94 -41.02 -26.78
N VAL A 339 -11.04 -41.32 -25.49
CA VAL A 339 -11.04 -42.69 -25.03
C VAL A 339 -12.31 -43.29 -25.61
N GLU A 340 -12.15 -44.14 -26.62
CA GLU A 340 -13.20 -45.03 -27.07
C GLU A 340 -13.37 -46.09 -25.98
N ASP A 341 -14.57 -46.13 -25.39
CA ASP A 341 -15.20 -47.34 -24.86
C ASP A 341 -16.69 -47.29 -25.23
#